data_AF-A0A0U5IF72-F1
#
_entry.id   AF-A0A0U5IF72-F1
#
_cell.length_a   1.000
_cell.length_b   1.000
_cell.length_c   1.000
_cell.angle_alpha   90.00
_cell.angle_beta   90.00
_cell.angle_gamma   90.00
#
_symmetry.space_group_name_H-M   'P 1'
#
loop_
_entity.id
_entity.type
_entity.pdbx_description
1 polymer ?
#
loop_
_entity_poly.entity_id
_entity_poly.type
_entity_poly.pdbx_seq_one_letter_code
_entity_poly.pdbx_strand_id
1 'polypeptide(L)'
;MGNPFFDRPILNSPYDYPTCHWELDNTGQPTQKIIETRRNAQFVTPIPKPKKQKGAPKQSEIPFDDGKGLSTEDQRYAHTAIINGVRQEVDRWRRDPDPNHWRVTPETARLLQHWRHHPFSSLRPFFCQIEAVETAIWLTEVAPRIGKAG
;
A
#
# COMPACT_ATOMS: atom_id res chain seq x y z
N MET A 1 19.61 -25.16 7.24
CA MET A 1 19.34 -24.16 6.20
C MET A 1 18.39 -23.13 6.79
N GLY A 2 18.81 -21.86 6.88
CA GLY A 2 17.98 -20.78 7.42
C GLY A 2 16.82 -20.47 6.48
N ASN A 3 15.76 -19.87 7.00
CA ASN A 3 14.64 -19.38 6.22
C ASN A 3 14.64 -17.85 6.36
N PRO A 4 15.32 -17.13 5.43
CA PRO A 4 15.50 -15.69 5.50
C PRO A 4 14.22 -14.90 5.75
N PHE A 5 13.09 -15.36 5.20
CA PHE A 5 11.78 -14.75 5.44
C PHE A 5 11.37 -14.80 6.91
N PHE A 6 11.55 -15.92 7.62
CA PHE A 6 11.18 -16.02 9.04
C PHE A 6 12.20 -15.34 9.95
N ASP A 7 13.47 -15.30 9.54
CA ASP A 7 14.52 -14.61 10.28
C ASP A 7 14.37 -13.09 10.19
N ARG A 8 13.95 -12.57 9.02
CA ARG A 8 13.77 -11.13 8.75
C ARG A 8 12.50 -10.86 7.91
N PRO A 9 11.31 -10.99 8.51
CA PRO A 9 10.04 -10.85 7.77
C PRO A 9 9.75 -9.41 7.33
N ILE A 10 10.29 -8.42 8.06
CA ILE A 10 10.09 -7.00 7.79
C ILE A 10 11.36 -6.44 7.13
N LEU A 11 11.23 -6.02 5.88
CA LEU A 11 12.36 -5.50 5.08
C LEU A 11 12.48 -3.96 5.13
N ASN A 12 11.36 -3.26 5.28
CA ASN A 12 11.33 -1.79 5.19
C ASN A 12 11.21 -1.14 6.57
N SER A 13 11.72 0.08 6.67
CA SER A 13 11.47 0.98 7.80
C SER A 13 10.00 1.41 7.81
N PRO A 14 9.34 1.52 8.97
CA PRO A 14 7.96 2.03 9.06
C PRO A 14 7.86 3.54 8.79
N TYR A 15 9.00 4.23 8.72
CA TYR A 15 9.08 5.69 8.56
C TYR A 15 9.43 6.13 7.15
N ASP A 16 9.92 5.21 6.31
CA ASP A 16 10.40 5.52 4.97
C ASP A 16 9.48 4.90 3.91
N TYR A 17 9.58 5.40 2.68
CA TYR A 17 8.82 4.84 1.56
C TYR A 17 9.22 3.36 1.36
N PRO A 18 8.27 2.42 1.25
CA PRO A 18 8.58 1.00 1.06
C PRO A 18 9.26 0.78 -0.30
N THR A 19 10.47 0.22 -0.29
CA THR A 19 11.29 0.02 -1.50
C THR A 19 11.33 -1.42 -1.96
N CYS A 20 11.01 -2.38 -1.09
CA CYS A 20 11.06 -3.80 -1.44
C CYS A 20 10.01 -4.65 -0.71
N HIS A 21 9.79 -5.87 -1.18
CA HIS A 21 8.95 -6.84 -0.48
C HIS A 21 9.37 -8.29 -0.77
N TRP A 22 8.98 -9.21 0.10
CA TRP A 22 9.07 -10.64 -0.16
C TRP A 22 8.06 -11.06 -1.23
N GLU A 23 8.53 -11.77 -2.25
CA GLU A 23 7.65 -12.39 -3.25
C GLU A 23 6.85 -13.53 -2.60
N LEU A 24 5.55 -13.56 -2.90
CA LEU A 24 4.65 -14.63 -2.53
C LEU A 24 4.23 -15.40 -3.79
N ASP A 25 4.16 -16.72 -3.70
CA ASP A 25 3.61 -17.54 -4.78
C ASP A 25 2.08 -17.38 -4.88
N ASN A 26 1.48 -18.01 -5.91
CA ASN A 26 0.03 -18.00 -6.13
C ASN A 26 -0.78 -18.57 -4.97
N THR A 27 -0.13 -19.24 -4.02
CA THR A 27 -0.76 -19.79 -2.82
C THR A 27 -0.45 -18.97 -1.56
N GLY A 28 0.13 -17.77 -1.72
CA GLY A 28 0.46 -16.84 -0.66
C GLY A 28 1.70 -17.22 0.15
N GLN A 29 2.52 -18.16 -0.30
CA GLN A 29 3.71 -18.64 0.42
C GLN A 29 4.98 -17.89 -0.01
N PRO A 30 5.88 -17.55 0.93
CA PRO A 30 7.09 -16.79 0.62
C PRO A 30 8.08 -17.62 -0.19
N THR A 31 8.49 -17.10 -1.34
CA THR A 31 9.43 -17.76 -2.26
C THR A 31 10.90 -17.57 -1.87
N GLN A 32 11.16 -16.83 -0.78
CA GLN A 32 12.48 -16.38 -0.34
C GLN A 32 13.17 -15.40 -1.31
N LYS A 33 12.44 -14.86 -2.29
CA LYS A 33 12.94 -13.81 -3.18
C LYS A 33 12.49 -12.44 -2.70
N ILE A 34 13.39 -11.46 -2.82
CA ILE A 34 13.09 -10.05 -2.57
C ILE A 34 12.87 -9.37 -3.92
N ILE A 35 11.78 -8.62 -4.03
CA ILE A 35 11.48 -7.77 -5.18
C ILE A 35 11.75 -6.32 -4.76
N GLU A 36 12.56 -5.61 -5.54
CA GLU A 36 12.99 -4.21 -5.29
C GLU A 36 11.94 -3.18 -5.72
N THR A 37 10.68 -3.43 -5.36
CA THR A 37 9.59 -2.48 -5.54
C THR A 37 8.66 -2.49 -4.34
N ARG A 38 7.89 -1.40 -4.18
CA ARG A 38 6.74 -1.38 -3.27
C ARG A 38 5.75 -2.46 -3.69
N ARG A 39 5.28 -3.25 -2.72
CA ARG A 39 4.24 -4.25 -2.97
C ARG A 39 2.96 -3.58 -3.47
N ASN A 40 2.48 -4.01 -4.63
CA ASN A 40 1.16 -3.61 -5.14
C ASN A 40 0.06 -4.01 -4.16
N ALA A 41 -1.00 -3.22 -4.06
CA ALA A 41 -2.18 -3.63 -3.32
C ALA A 41 -2.71 -4.94 -3.95
N GLN A 42 -2.98 -5.94 -3.12
CA GLN A 42 -3.59 -7.21 -3.52
C GLN A 42 -4.35 -7.77 -2.32
N PHE A 43 -5.56 -8.27 -2.52
CA PHE A 43 -6.37 -8.93 -1.48
C PHE A 43 -5.96 -10.40 -1.31
N VAL A 44 -4.70 -10.64 -0.98
CA VAL A 44 -4.18 -11.98 -0.67
C VAL A 44 -4.02 -12.08 0.83
N THR A 45 -4.87 -12.85 1.50
CA THR A 45 -4.68 -13.23 2.90
C THR A 45 -3.73 -14.42 2.94
N PRO A 46 -2.49 -14.28 3.44
CA PRO A 46 -1.61 -15.43 3.57
C PRO A 46 -2.15 -16.32 4.70
N ILE A 47 -2.88 -17.37 4.34
CA ILE A 47 -3.35 -18.39 5.27
C ILE A 47 -2.27 -19.48 5.35
N PRO A 48 -1.67 -19.74 6.52
CA PRO A 48 -0.75 -20.85 6.69
C PRO A 48 -1.47 -22.15 6.30
N LYS A 49 -0.94 -22.89 5.31
CA LYS A 49 -1.53 -24.17 4.91
C LYS A 49 -1.51 -25.14 6.10
N PRO A 50 -2.62 -25.82 6.40
CA PRO A 50 -2.65 -26.81 7.46
C PRO A 50 -1.65 -27.92 7.15
N LYS A 51 -0.82 -28.29 8.15
CA LYS A 51 0.28 -29.28 8.02
C LYS A 51 -0.19 -30.70 7.65
N LYS A 52 -1.50 -30.99 7.66
CA LYS A 52 -2.07 -32.29 7.32
C LYS A 52 -3.08 -32.14 6.17
N GLN A 53 -2.67 -32.49 4.96
CA GLN A 53 -3.56 -32.72 3.82
C GLN A 53 -3.55 -34.23 3.50
N LYS A 54 -4.27 -35.03 4.29
CA LYS A 54 -4.55 -36.43 3.92
C LYS A 54 -6.06 -36.65 3.95
N GLY A 55 -6.66 -36.76 2.77
CA GLY A 55 -7.90 -37.54 2.55
C GLY A 55 -9.25 -36.85 2.70
N ALA A 56 -9.35 -35.55 3.01
CA ALA A 56 -10.65 -34.87 3.03
C ALA A 56 -10.97 -34.26 1.64
N PRO A 57 -12.23 -34.25 1.18
CA PRO A 57 -12.62 -33.55 -0.04
C PRO A 57 -12.16 -32.09 0.07
N LYS A 58 -11.65 -31.52 -1.04
CA LYS A 58 -11.31 -30.09 -1.14
C LYS A 58 -12.55 -29.28 -0.73
N GLN A 59 -12.60 -28.85 0.53
CA GLN A 59 -13.50 -27.81 0.94
C GLN A 59 -13.14 -26.59 0.09
N SER A 60 -14.09 -26.09 -0.68
CA SER A 60 -13.94 -24.83 -1.41
C SER A 60 -13.40 -23.78 -0.43
N GLU A 61 -12.41 -23.00 -0.86
CA GLU A 61 -11.98 -21.82 -0.11
C GLU A 61 -13.24 -21.03 0.20
N ILE A 62 -13.59 -20.94 1.48
CA ILE A 62 -14.64 -20.04 1.92
C ILE A 62 -14.07 -18.66 1.58
N PRO A 63 -14.67 -17.91 0.64
CA PRO A 63 -14.27 -16.53 0.46
C PRO A 63 -14.48 -15.89 1.82
N PHE A 64 -13.41 -15.41 2.46
CA PHE A 64 -13.57 -14.57 3.64
C PHE A 64 -14.37 -13.36 3.15
N ASP A 65 -15.66 -13.41 3.44
CA ASP A 65 -16.61 -12.36 3.22
C ASP A 65 -16.22 -11.23 4.17
N ASP A 66 -15.98 -10.03 3.65
CA ASP A 66 -15.71 -8.81 4.43
C ASP A 66 -16.96 -8.35 5.23
N GLY A 67 -17.82 -9.29 5.63
CA GLY A 67 -19.04 -9.09 6.40
C GLY A 67 -20.16 -8.39 5.63
N LYS A 68 -20.09 -8.29 4.29
CA LYS A 68 -21.11 -7.58 3.50
C LYS A 68 -21.64 -8.34 2.28
N GLY A 69 -21.05 -9.45 1.86
CA GLY A 69 -21.46 -10.17 0.65
C GLY A 69 -21.28 -9.38 -0.65
N LEU A 70 -20.39 -8.36 -0.66
CA LEU A 70 -20.28 -7.34 -1.72
C LEU A 70 -19.02 -7.45 -2.60
N SER A 71 -18.36 -8.61 -2.69
CA SER A 71 -17.16 -8.71 -3.53
C SER A 71 -17.07 -10.01 -4.33
N THR A 72 -17.52 -9.94 -5.58
CA THR A 72 -17.14 -10.86 -6.65
C THR A 72 -15.66 -10.68 -7.03
N GLU A 73 -15.09 -11.65 -7.74
CA GLU A 73 -13.69 -11.61 -8.19
C GLU A 73 -13.37 -10.35 -9.03
N ASP A 74 -14.34 -9.94 -9.87
CA ASP A 74 -14.28 -8.70 -10.65
C ASP A 74 -14.22 -7.43 -9.78
N GLN A 75 -14.99 -7.40 -8.68
CA GLN A 75 -15.00 -6.26 -7.76
C GLN A 75 -13.64 -6.13 -7.05
N ARG A 76 -13.01 -7.25 -6.65
CA ARG A 76 -11.66 -7.26 -6.05
C ARG A 76 -10.59 -6.74 -7.00
N TYR A 77 -10.67 -7.11 -8.28
CA TYR A 77 -9.76 -6.61 -9.31
C TYR A 77 -9.93 -5.11 -9.53
N ALA A 78 -11.18 -4.63 -9.66
CA ALA A 78 -11.49 -3.22 -9.82
C ALA A 78 -10.99 -2.37 -8.63
N HIS A 79 -11.23 -2.81 -7.39
CA HIS A 79 -10.74 -2.12 -6.20
C HIS A 79 -9.21 -2.06 -6.15
N THR A 80 -8.53 -3.15 -6.51
CA THR A 80 -7.07 -3.20 -6.55
C THR A 80 -6.49 -2.22 -7.56
N ALA A 81 -7.08 -2.13 -8.75
CA ALA A 81 -6.68 -1.19 -9.79
C ALA A 81 -6.82 0.26 -9.33
N ILE A 82 -7.95 0.61 -8.70
CA ILE A 82 -8.20 1.95 -8.16
C ILE A 82 -7.16 2.32 -7.10
N ILE A 83 -6.89 1.43 -6.13
CA ILE A 83 -5.93 1.70 -5.06
C ILE A 83 -4.52 1.93 -5.62
N ASN A 84 -4.07 1.08 -6.54
CA ASN A 84 -2.76 1.23 -7.15
C ASN A 84 -2.68 2.49 -8.03
N GLY A 85 -3.77 2.85 -8.72
CA GLY A 85 -3.87 4.09 -9.49
C GLY A 85 -3.74 5.34 -8.63
N VAL A 86 -4.51 5.43 -7.54
CA VAL A 86 -4.41 6.56 -6.59
C VAL A 86 -3.00 6.66 -6.01
N ARG A 87 -2.38 5.54 -5.62
CA ARG A 87 -0.98 5.54 -5.15
C ARG A 87 -0.01 6.10 -6.18
N GLN A 88 -0.15 5.73 -7.46
CA GLN A 88 0.71 6.26 -8.52
C GLN A 88 0.55 7.77 -8.71
N GLU A 89 -0.68 8.28 -8.66
CA GLU A 89 -0.92 9.73 -8.81
C GLU A 89 -0.42 10.51 -7.59
N VAL A 90 -0.64 10.01 -6.37
CA VAL A 90 -0.07 10.60 -5.15
C VAL A 90 1.46 10.56 -5.18
N ASP A 91 2.07 9.45 -5.61
CA ASP A 91 3.53 9.32 -5.75
C ASP A 91 4.09 10.25 -6.83
N ARG A 92 3.34 10.54 -7.90
CA ARG A 92 3.72 11.52 -8.91
C ARG A 92 3.64 12.93 -8.35
N TRP A 93 2.53 13.28 -7.69
CA TRP A 93 2.32 14.59 -7.07
C TRP A 93 3.35 14.88 -5.97
N ARG A 94 3.69 13.89 -5.13
CA ARG A 94 4.70 14.03 -4.05
C ARG A 94 6.09 14.39 -4.59
N ARG A 95 6.44 13.93 -5.79
CA ARG A 95 7.76 14.15 -6.40
C ARG A 95 7.95 15.55 -6.98
N ASP A 96 6.89 16.36 -7.07
CA ASP A 96 7.01 17.73 -7.56
C ASP A 96 7.72 18.60 -6.49
N PRO A 97 8.90 19.16 -6.79
CA PRO A 97 9.66 19.96 -5.83
C PRO A 97 9.08 21.37 -5.64
N ASP A 98 8.25 21.87 -6.56
CA ASP A 98 7.72 23.24 -6.51
C ASP A 98 6.38 23.30 -5.76
N PRO A 99 6.30 23.97 -4.60
CA PRO A 99 5.06 24.13 -3.86
C PRO A 99 3.94 24.80 -4.65
N ASN A 100 4.27 25.64 -5.64
CA ASN A 100 3.29 26.32 -6.48
C ASN A 100 2.54 25.33 -7.41
N HIS A 101 3.17 24.21 -7.75
CA HIS A 101 2.58 23.17 -8.60
C HIS A 101 1.78 22.14 -7.82
N TRP A 102 1.80 22.17 -6.49
CA TRP A 102 1.06 21.21 -5.67
C TRP A 102 -0.46 21.37 -5.77
N ARG A 103 -0.95 22.53 -6.23
CA ARG A 103 -2.38 22.84 -6.40
C ARG A 103 -3.19 22.66 -5.10
N VAL A 104 -2.58 22.91 -3.96
CA VAL A 104 -3.22 22.88 -2.62
C VAL A 104 -3.47 24.29 -2.11
N THR A 105 -4.21 24.42 -1.00
CA THR A 105 -4.37 25.67 -0.24
C THR A 105 -3.05 26.13 0.38
N PRO A 106 -2.90 27.43 0.69
CA PRO A 106 -1.70 27.95 1.34
C PRO A 106 -1.38 27.27 2.69
N GLU A 107 -2.40 26.94 3.48
CA GLU A 107 -2.28 26.24 4.75
C GLU A 107 -1.75 24.83 4.57
N THR A 108 -2.32 24.07 3.62
CA THR A 108 -1.86 22.73 3.27
C THR A 108 -0.45 22.76 2.68
N ALA A 109 -0.09 23.75 1.86
CA ALA A 109 1.27 23.91 1.35
C ALA A 109 2.29 24.09 2.49
N ARG A 110 1.97 24.92 3.49
CA ARG A 110 2.83 25.13 4.68
C ARG A 110 2.97 23.84 5.50
N LEU A 111 1.88 23.09 5.67
CA LEU A 111 1.91 21.79 6.36
C LEU A 111 2.81 20.78 5.65
N LEU A 112 2.65 20.64 4.33
CA LEU A 112 3.44 19.71 3.51
C LEU A 112 4.92 20.10 3.48
N GLN A 113 5.23 21.39 3.41
CA GLN A 113 6.61 21.88 3.52
C GLN A 113 7.26 21.46 4.84
N HIS A 114 6.53 21.61 5.94
CA HIS A 114 6.99 21.16 7.25
C HIS A 114 7.20 19.64 7.28
N TRP A 115 6.20 18.84 6.91
CA TRP A 115 6.32 17.38 7.00
C TRP A 115 7.36 16.76 6.07
N ARG A 116 7.59 17.32 4.88
CA ARG A 116 8.53 16.77 3.90
C ARG A 116 10.00 17.08 4.20
N HIS A 117 10.28 18.17 4.93
CA HIS A 117 11.65 18.67 5.10
C HIS A 117 12.09 18.82 6.57
N HIS A 118 11.17 18.76 7.52
CA HIS A 118 11.51 18.97 8.92
C HIS A 118 12.18 17.74 9.54
N PRO A 119 13.39 17.88 10.12
CA PRO A 119 14.02 16.81 10.88
C PRO A 119 13.31 16.67 12.22
N PHE A 120 12.43 15.67 12.34
CA PHE A 120 11.78 15.35 13.60
C PHE A 120 12.80 14.84 14.62
N SER A 121 12.91 15.52 15.76
CA SER A 121 13.84 15.17 16.85
C SER A 121 13.31 14.09 17.80
N SER A 122 11.99 13.84 17.77
CA SER A 122 11.31 12.91 18.69
C SER A 122 10.30 12.03 17.96
N LEU A 123 9.00 12.21 18.25
CA LEU A 123 7.91 11.46 17.62
C LEU A 123 7.73 11.96 16.19
N ARG A 124 8.14 11.14 15.23
CA ARG A 124 7.87 11.36 13.81
C ARG A 124 6.73 10.45 13.34
N PRO A 125 5.82 10.92 12.48
CA PRO A 125 4.76 10.07 11.94
C PRO A 125 5.34 8.89 11.16
N PHE A 126 4.62 7.77 11.16
CA PHE A 126 4.92 6.67 10.24
C PHE A 126 4.63 7.11 8.80
N PHE A 127 5.35 6.53 7.84
CA PHE A 127 5.13 6.82 6.43
C PHE A 127 3.66 6.59 6.03
N CYS A 128 3.03 5.51 6.53
CA CYS A 128 1.63 5.22 6.23
C CYS A 128 0.66 6.29 6.76
N GLN A 129 0.99 6.97 7.86
CA GLN A 129 0.18 8.07 8.40
C GLN A 129 0.29 9.30 7.50
N ILE A 130 1.51 9.65 7.09
CA ILE A 130 1.76 10.74 6.15
C ILE A 130 1.06 10.46 4.82
N GLU A 131 1.24 9.25 4.27
CA GLU A 131 0.62 8.83 3.02
C GLU A 131 -0.91 8.89 3.08
N ALA A 132 -1.53 8.50 4.20
CA ALA A 132 -2.97 8.58 4.36
C ALA A 132 -3.47 10.03 4.29
N VAL A 133 -2.78 10.96 4.98
CA VAL A 133 -3.13 12.39 4.94
C VAL A 133 -2.86 12.99 3.56
N GLU A 134 -1.72 12.68 2.94
CA GLU A 134 -1.39 13.10 1.58
C GLU A 134 -2.41 12.59 0.56
N THR A 135 -2.89 11.37 0.71
CA THR A 135 -3.95 10.81 -0.14
C THR A 135 -5.27 11.56 0.04
N ALA A 136 -5.63 11.89 1.29
CA ALA A 136 -6.82 12.69 1.57
C ALA A 136 -6.72 14.09 0.94
N ILE A 137 -5.59 14.78 1.12
CA ILE A 137 -5.30 16.08 0.48
C ILE A 137 -5.40 15.97 -1.04
N TRP A 138 -4.79 14.94 -1.63
CA TRP A 138 -4.81 14.76 -3.07
C TRP A 138 -6.23 14.62 -3.60
N LEU A 139 -7.05 13.78 -2.96
CA LEU A 139 -8.45 13.56 -3.34
C LEU A 139 -9.34 14.79 -3.17
N THR A 140 -9.10 15.62 -2.15
CA THR A 140 -9.98 16.76 -1.83
C THR A 140 -9.56 18.07 -2.49
N GLU A 141 -8.26 18.32 -2.62
CA GLU A 141 -7.73 19.61 -3.10
C GLU A 141 -7.15 19.53 -4.51
N VAL A 142 -6.49 18.42 -4.86
CA VAL A 142 -5.66 18.32 -6.07
C VAL A 142 -6.42 17.71 -7.24
N ALA A 143 -7.00 16.53 -7.05
CA ALA A 143 -7.76 15.78 -8.06
C ALA A 143 -8.83 16.63 -8.76
N PRO A 144 -9.72 17.36 -8.04
CA PRO A 144 -10.73 18.20 -8.68
C PRO A 144 -10.16 19.29 -9.61
N ARG A 145 -8.90 19.69 -9.41
CA ARG A 145 -8.21 20.74 -10.18
C ARG A 145 -7.39 20.20 -11.35
N ILE A 146 -7.22 18.88 -11.48
CA ILE A 146 -6.46 18.24 -12.58
C ILE A 146 -7.38 17.87 -13.77
N GLY A 147 -8.70 17.81 -13.55
CA GLY A 147 -9.67 17.49 -14.62
C GLY A 147 -9.85 15.98 -14.77
N LYS A 148 -10.00 15.47 -16.00
CA LYS A 148 -10.34 14.05 -16.29
C LYS A 148 -9.37 12.99 -15.74
N ALA A 149 -8.20 13.40 -15.24
CA ALA A 149 -7.18 12.51 -14.66
C ALA A 149 -7.15 12.54 -13.11
N GLY A 150 -7.98 13.36 -12.47
CA GLY A 150 -8.15 13.42 -11.02
C GLY A 150 -9.40 12.68 -10.54
#